data_AF-A0A920ERH3-F1
#
_entry.id   AF-A0A920ERH3-F1
#
_cell.length_a   1.000
_cell.length_b   1.000
_cell.length_c   1.000
_cell.angle_alpha   90.00
_cell.angle_beta   90.00
_cell.angle_gamma   90.00
#
_symmetry.space_group_name_H-M   'P 1'
#
loop_
_entity.id
_entity.type
_entity.pdbx_description
1 polymer ?
#
loop_
_entity_poly.entity_id
_entity_poly.type
_entity_poly.pdbx_seq_one_letter_code
_entity_poly.pdbx_strand_id
1 'polypeptide(L)'
;MLSIIIGFVVFWVFARKLQLSKSIVPAVAIGLSVFISCVHLTLPPENNLRVALGGSLEPWALLISIFLVVYFYREILKRIRSLSIKNTQEIKSHHSSEISFSDVELDRYSRHMIMREIGGLGQKKLKSASVLVVGAGGLGSPVLQYLSAAGIGTIGIIDDDVVDQSNLQRQVIHNDHSIGLPKVFSAQKAIEDQNPYIKVKPYNRRLSRDIASELLSEYDIIIEGSDNFETRYLVNEVAKSLSKVVVSGALSQWEGQVMVFDHSLNSPCYQCIFPEKPAAGLAPTCAEAGVFSALPGVIGTLMAAEAIKHILDVGNGLNGVMLIYDAMQAETRSIKVNKATNCRICANGTV
;
A
#
# COMPACT_ATOMS: atom_id res chain seq x y z
N MET A 1 2.70 -53.82 -15.94
CA MET A 1 2.34 -52.42 -15.60
C MET A 1 3.20 -51.83 -14.48
N LEU A 2 3.20 -52.38 -13.26
CA LEU A 2 3.96 -51.84 -12.11
C LEU A 2 5.47 -51.70 -12.41
N SER A 3 6.08 -52.70 -13.05
CA SER A 3 7.49 -52.70 -13.42
C SER A 3 7.88 -51.58 -14.40
N ILE A 4 6.94 -51.16 -15.27
CA ILE A 4 7.15 -50.10 -16.26
C ILE A 4 7.01 -48.73 -15.60
N ILE A 5 6.06 -48.58 -14.67
CA ILE A 5 5.91 -47.38 -13.85
C ILE A 5 7.18 -47.18 -13.00
N ILE A 6 7.68 -48.25 -12.37
CA ILE A 6 8.93 -48.22 -11.60
C ILE A 6 10.11 -47.84 -12.52
N GLY A 7 10.21 -48.41 -13.71
CA GLY A 7 11.22 -48.04 -14.70
C GLY A 7 11.17 -46.55 -15.09
N PHE A 8 9.97 -45.99 -15.26
CA PHE A 8 9.77 -44.57 -15.57
C PHE A 8 10.16 -43.65 -14.40
N VAL A 9 9.84 -44.04 -13.16
CA VAL A 9 10.24 -43.31 -11.95
C VAL A 9 11.77 -43.33 -11.79
N VAL A 10 12.40 -44.49 -11.99
CA VAL A 10 13.87 -44.63 -11.94
C VAL A 10 14.53 -43.77 -13.02
N PHE A 11 14.02 -43.81 -14.26
CA PHE A 11 14.49 -42.94 -15.35
C PHE A 11 14.33 -41.46 -15.01
N TRP A 12 13.20 -41.06 -14.42
CA TRP A 12 12.93 -39.67 -14.06
C TRP A 12 13.88 -39.15 -12.97
N VAL A 13 14.13 -39.97 -11.93
CA VAL A 13 15.11 -39.66 -10.87
C VAL A 13 16.52 -39.55 -11.45
N PHE A 14 16.90 -40.47 -12.33
CA PHE A 14 18.22 -40.48 -12.96
C PHE A 14 18.42 -39.31 -13.93
N ALA A 15 17.40 -38.96 -14.73
CA ALA A 15 17.42 -37.82 -15.64
C ALA A 15 17.58 -36.48 -14.89
N ARG A 16 16.96 -36.36 -13.70
CA ARG A 16 17.15 -35.21 -12.81
C ARG A 16 18.58 -35.14 -12.25
N LYS A 17 19.17 -36.28 -11.89
CA LYS A 17 20.54 -36.36 -11.36
C LYS A 17 21.59 -36.04 -12.43
N LEU A 18 21.32 -36.34 -13.69
CA LEU A 18 22.18 -36.06 -14.85
C LEU A 18 21.99 -34.65 -15.45
N GLN A 19 21.16 -33.79 -14.87
CA GLN A 19 20.89 -32.43 -15.37
C GLN A 19 20.47 -32.38 -16.86
N LEU A 20 19.77 -33.42 -17.34
CA LEU A 20 19.29 -33.44 -18.72
C LEU A 20 18.36 -32.24 -18.99
N SER A 21 18.45 -31.69 -20.21
CA SER A 21 17.64 -30.55 -20.64
C SER A 21 16.15 -30.75 -20.33
N LYS A 22 15.50 -29.67 -19.86
CA LYS A 22 14.09 -29.66 -19.42
C LYS A 22 13.10 -30.11 -20.52
N SER A 23 13.55 -30.18 -21.78
CA SER A 23 12.78 -30.63 -22.94
C SER A 23 12.88 -32.12 -23.23
N ILE A 24 13.87 -32.83 -22.68
CA ILE A 24 14.13 -34.25 -23.00
C ILE A 24 13.14 -35.16 -22.27
N VAL A 25 12.88 -34.90 -20.99
CA VAL A 25 11.98 -35.68 -20.14
C VAL A 25 10.54 -35.74 -20.71
N PRO A 26 9.90 -34.62 -21.13
CA PRO A 26 8.57 -34.69 -21.74
C PRO A 26 8.59 -35.38 -23.11
N ALA A 27 9.66 -35.24 -23.91
CA ALA A 27 9.76 -35.90 -25.22
C ALA A 27 9.84 -37.44 -25.08
N VAL A 28 10.60 -37.94 -24.11
CA VAL A 28 10.70 -39.38 -23.81
C VAL A 28 9.36 -39.92 -23.28
N ALA A 29 8.67 -39.16 -22.43
CA ALA A 29 7.35 -39.54 -21.93
C ALA A 29 6.33 -39.69 -23.07
N ILE A 30 6.28 -38.71 -23.98
CA ILE A 30 5.40 -38.73 -25.15
C ILE A 30 5.75 -39.90 -26.06
N GLY A 31 7.03 -40.13 -26.36
CA GLY A 31 7.48 -41.24 -27.19
C GLY A 31 7.08 -42.60 -26.61
N LEU A 32 7.20 -42.77 -25.29
CA LEU A 32 6.80 -44.00 -24.61
C LEU A 32 5.27 -44.21 -24.66
N SER A 33 4.48 -43.15 -24.44
CA SER A 33 3.01 -43.22 -24.53
C SER A 33 2.52 -43.57 -25.93
N VAL A 34 3.16 -43.02 -26.98
CA VAL A 34 2.86 -43.35 -28.38
C VAL A 34 3.22 -44.79 -28.67
N PHE A 35 4.41 -45.25 -28.26
CA PHE A 35 4.86 -46.62 -28.46
C PHE A 35 3.91 -47.64 -27.82
N ILE A 36 3.54 -47.42 -26.55
CA ILE A 36 2.60 -48.28 -25.82
C ILE A 36 1.24 -48.31 -26.52
N SER A 37 0.72 -47.15 -26.93
CA SER A 37 -0.56 -47.08 -27.65
C SER A 37 -0.51 -47.83 -28.99
N CYS A 38 0.57 -47.69 -29.76
CA CYS A 38 0.77 -48.41 -31.01
C CYS A 38 0.82 -49.93 -30.80
N VAL A 39 1.53 -50.41 -29.78
CA VAL A 39 1.64 -51.85 -29.47
C VAL A 39 0.27 -52.44 -29.14
N HIS A 40 -0.54 -51.74 -28.33
CA HIS A 40 -1.88 -52.20 -27.97
C HIS A 40 -2.90 -52.13 -29.11
N LEU A 41 -2.70 -51.23 -30.09
CA LEU A 41 -3.58 -51.10 -31.27
C LEU A 41 -3.22 -52.04 -32.42
N THR A 42 -1.95 -52.44 -32.55
CA THR A 42 -1.46 -53.19 -33.72
C THR A 42 -1.22 -54.68 -33.46
N LEU A 43 -0.89 -55.08 -32.22
CA LEU A 43 -0.57 -56.47 -31.91
C LEU A 43 -1.77 -57.23 -31.32
N PRO A 44 -1.97 -58.50 -31.72
CA PRO A 44 -3.03 -59.34 -31.15
C PRO A 44 -2.84 -59.56 -29.64
N PRO A 45 -3.93 -59.80 -28.89
CA PRO A 45 -3.91 -59.90 -27.42
C PRO A 45 -2.99 -61.01 -26.88
N GLU A 46 -2.69 -62.04 -27.67
CA GLU A 46 -1.82 -63.16 -27.30
C GLU A 46 -0.31 -62.86 -27.45
N ASN A 47 0.05 -61.66 -27.96
CA ASN A 47 1.45 -61.31 -28.15
C ASN A 47 2.14 -61.01 -26.80
N ASN A 48 3.26 -61.70 -26.55
CA ASN A 48 4.09 -61.55 -25.34
C ASN A 48 4.44 -60.08 -25.01
N LEU A 49 4.65 -59.23 -26.02
CA LEU A 49 4.93 -57.79 -25.83
C LEU A 49 3.72 -57.03 -25.27
N ARG A 50 2.51 -57.35 -25.75
CA ARG A 50 1.27 -56.71 -25.29
C ARG A 50 0.93 -57.13 -23.86
N VAL A 51 1.17 -58.40 -23.53
CA VAL A 51 1.03 -58.92 -22.16
C VAL A 51 2.04 -58.26 -21.21
N ALA A 52 3.31 -58.15 -21.61
CA ALA A 52 4.36 -57.49 -20.82
C ALA A 52 4.04 -56.01 -20.52
N LEU A 53 3.42 -55.30 -21.47
CA LEU A 53 3.01 -53.91 -21.31
C LEU A 53 1.73 -53.71 -20.48
N GLY A 54 1.05 -54.79 -20.06
CA GLY A 54 -0.11 -54.73 -19.16
C GLY A 54 -1.41 -55.29 -19.75
N GLY A 55 -1.38 -55.87 -20.95
CA GLY A 55 -2.51 -56.59 -21.58
C GLY A 55 -3.62 -55.69 -22.13
N SER A 56 -4.01 -54.64 -21.41
CA SER A 56 -5.08 -53.71 -21.76
C SER A 56 -4.61 -52.25 -21.84
N LEU A 57 -5.37 -51.44 -22.60
CA LEU A 57 -5.08 -50.03 -22.83
C LEU A 57 -5.64 -49.12 -21.71
N GLU A 58 -6.63 -49.58 -20.96
CA GLU A 58 -7.37 -48.79 -19.96
C GLU A 58 -6.47 -48.13 -18.90
N PRO A 59 -5.49 -48.84 -18.29
CA PRO A 59 -4.64 -48.23 -17.27
C PRO A 59 -3.69 -47.18 -17.86
N TRP A 60 -3.26 -47.37 -19.11
CA TRP A 60 -2.42 -46.42 -19.82
C TRP A 60 -3.18 -45.16 -20.22
N ALA A 61 -4.45 -45.30 -20.62
CA ALA A 61 -5.32 -44.16 -20.90
C ALA A 61 -5.53 -43.27 -19.66
N LEU A 62 -5.68 -43.88 -18.47
CA LEU A 62 -5.78 -43.15 -17.21
C LEU A 62 -4.49 -42.39 -16.84
N LEU A 63 -3.32 -43.02 -17.05
CA LEU A 63 -2.04 -42.36 -16.76
C LEU A 63 -1.76 -41.20 -17.72
N ILE A 64 -2.10 -41.37 -19.01
CA ILE A 64 -1.96 -40.32 -20.02
C ILE A 64 -2.89 -39.15 -19.71
N SER A 65 -4.14 -39.40 -19.30
CA SER A 65 -5.08 -38.33 -18.96
C SER A 65 -4.61 -37.52 -17.75
N ILE A 66 -4.13 -38.17 -16.69
CA ILE A 66 -3.54 -37.49 -15.51
C ILE A 66 -2.32 -36.65 -15.91
N PHE A 67 -1.43 -37.20 -16.76
CA PHE A 67 -0.26 -36.48 -17.23
C PHE A 67 -0.63 -35.22 -18.02
N LEU A 68 -1.62 -35.31 -18.92
CA LEU A 68 -2.09 -34.16 -19.72
C LEU A 68 -2.70 -33.06 -18.84
N VAL A 69 -3.49 -33.42 -17.82
CA VAL A 69 -4.06 -32.46 -16.86
C VAL A 69 -2.96 -31.72 -16.11
N VAL A 70 -1.97 -32.43 -15.58
CA VAL A 70 -0.84 -31.83 -14.85
C VAL A 70 0.02 -30.96 -15.77
N TYR A 71 0.27 -31.41 -17.01
CA TYR A 71 1.02 -30.65 -18.00
C TYR A 71 0.31 -29.33 -18.34
N PHE A 72 -0.98 -29.39 -18.67
CA PHE A 72 -1.78 -28.22 -19.03
C PHE A 72 -1.89 -27.23 -17.87
N TYR A 73 -2.12 -27.72 -16.65
CA TYR A 73 -2.14 -26.89 -15.44
C TYR A 73 -0.80 -26.14 -15.23
N ARG A 74 0.33 -26.83 -15.44
CA ARG A 74 1.66 -26.20 -15.35
C ARG A 74 1.90 -25.15 -16.42
N GLU A 75 1.47 -25.38 -17.65
CA GLU A 75 1.61 -24.41 -18.74
C GLU A 75 0.73 -23.18 -18.52
N ILE A 76 -0.49 -23.34 -18.00
CA ILE A 76 -1.34 -22.21 -17.59
C ILE A 76 -0.64 -21.39 -16.50
N LEU A 77 -0.14 -22.04 -15.44
CA LEU A 77 0.56 -21.33 -14.35
C LEU A 77 1.82 -20.60 -14.85
N LYS A 78 2.59 -21.21 -15.74
CA LYS A 78 3.75 -20.54 -16.36
C LYS A 78 3.32 -19.32 -17.16
N ARG A 79 2.23 -19.41 -17.93
CA ARG A 79 1.73 -18.32 -18.75
C ARG A 79 1.23 -17.15 -17.88
N ILE A 80 0.44 -17.44 -16.84
CA ILE A 80 -0.03 -16.43 -15.86
C ILE A 80 1.16 -15.76 -15.17
N ARG A 81 2.17 -16.53 -14.72
CA ARG A 81 3.39 -15.97 -14.12
C ARG A 81 4.18 -15.13 -15.11
N SER A 82 4.32 -15.56 -16.36
CA SER A 82 5.06 -14.80 -17.38
C SER A 82 4.37 -13.48 -17.74
N LEU A 83 3.04 -13.44 -17.71
CA LEU A 83 2.25 -12.23 -17.91
C LEU A 83 2.42 -11.27 -16.72
N SER A 84 2.40 -11.77 -15.48
CA SER A 84 2.70 -10.98 -14.28
C SER A 84 4.14 -10.42 -14.30
N ILE A 85 5.13 -11.22 -14.70
CA ILE A 85 6.54 -10.80 -14.77
C ILE A 85 6.77 -9.76 -15.87
N LYS A 86 6.19 -9.94 -17.07
CA LYS A 86 6.28 -8.94 -18.15
C LYS A 86 5.65 -7.62 -17.75
N ASN A 87 4.46 -7.65 -17.14
CA ASN A 87 3.80 -6.44 -16.64
C ASN A 87 4.66 -5.75 -15.55
N THR A 88 5.30 -6.53 -14.68
CA THR A 88 6.24 -6.02 -13.66
C THR A 88 7.54 -5.46 -14.27
N GLN A 89 7.99 -6.01 -15.40
CA GLN A 89 9.22 -5.56 -16.08
C GLN A 89 8.99 -4.31 -16.94
N GLU A 90 7.86 -4.20 -17.64
CA GLU A 90 7.48 -2.97 -18.37
C GLU A 90 7.23 -1.79 -17.42
N ILE A 91 6.69 -2.06 -16.22
CA ILE A 91 6.56 -1.05 -15.15
C ILE A 91 7.94 -0.65 -14.59
N LYS A 92 8.91 -1.57 -14.53
CA LYS A 92 10.28 -1.28 -14.04
C LYS A 92 11.17 -0.55 -15.04
N SER A 93 10.99 -0.76 -16.35
CA SER A 93 11.90 -0.18 -17.36
C SER A 93 11.70 1.32 -17.59
N HIS A 94 10.59 1.90 -17.14
CA HIS A 94 10.31 3.33 -17.36
C HIS A 94 10.68 4.26 -16.19
N HIS A 95 11.16 3.76 -15.03
CA HIS A 95 11.33 4.63 -13.86
C HIS A 95 12.47 4.27 -12.88
N SER A 96 13.72 4.19 -13.34
CA SER A 96 14.83 4.19 -12.39
C SER A 96 16.06 4.93 -12.91
N SER A 97 16.17 6.21 -12.56
CA SER A 97 17.42 6.63 -11.92
C SER A 97 17.55 5.80 -10.63
N GLU A 98 18.68 5.14 -10.42
CA GLU A 98 18.84 4.31 -9.23
C GLU A 98 18.86 5.21 -7.99
N ILE A 99 17.72 5.32 -7.30
CA ILE A 99 17.67 5.92 -5.96
C ILE A 99 18.58 5.07 -5.05
N SER A 100 19.68 5.70 -4.61
CA SER A 100 20.70 5.14 -3.73
C SER A 100 20.71 5.90 -2.39
N PHE A 101 21.33 5.30 -1.38
CA PHE A 101 21.51 5.90 -0.06
C PHE A 101 22.99 6.18 0.17
N SER A 102 23.31 7.34 0.75
CA SER A 102 24.64 7.59 1.31
C SER A 102 24.88 6.74 2.57
N ASP A 103 26.14 6.58 2.99
CA ASP A 103 26.47 5.85 4.23
C ASP A 103 25.77 6.46 5.46
N VAL A 104 25.62 7.78 5.49
CA VAL A 104 24.92 8.47 6.59
C VAL A 104 23.42 8.19 6.57
N GLU A 105 22.81 8.08 5.38
CA GLU A 105 21.41 7.66 5.28
C GLU A 105 21.21 6.19 5.66
N LEU A 106 22.16 5.31 5.30
CA LEU A 106 22.13 3.90 5.69
C LEU A 106 22.17 3.75 7.22
N ASP A 107 23.02 4.50 7.90
CA ASP A 107 23.10 4.51 9.37
C ASP A 107 21.80 5.07 9.99
N ARG A 108 21.34 6.23 9.49
CA ARG A 108 20.12 6.90 9.95
C ARG A 108 18.87 6.02 9.85
N TYR A 109 18.69 5.32 8.73
CA TYR A 109 17.52 4.47 8.50
C TYR A 109 17.75 3.00 8.87
N SER A 110 18.89 2.66 9.50
CA SER A 110 19.29 1.29 9.81
C SER A 110 18.20 0.51 10.58
N ARG A 111 17.52 1.17 11.53
CA ARG A 111 16.44 0.56 12.32
C ARG A 111 15.23 0.15 11.48
N HIS A 112 14.87 0.93 10.45
CA HIS A 112 13.86 0.53 9.47
C HIS A 112 14.37 -0.57 8.54
N MET A 113 15.60 -0.44 8.03
CA MET A 113 16.14 -1.40 7.05
C MET A 113 16.34 -2.81 7.62
N ILE A 114 16.50 -2.96 8.95
CA ILE A 114 16.59 -4.26 9.62
C ILE A 114 15.21 -4.93 9.75
N MET A 115 14.11 -4.17 9.76
CA MET A 115 12.76 -4.74 9.87
C MET A 115 12.39 -5.50 8.60
N ARG A 116 11.91 -6.73 8.75
CA ARG A 116 11.57 -7.62 7.63
C ARG A 116 10.52 -7.03 6.70
N GLU A 117 9.53 -6.34 7.26
CA GLU A 117 8.41 -5.73 6.56
C GLU A 117 8.83 -4.48 5.75
N ILE A 118 9.96 -3.86 6.11
CA ILE A 118 10.48 -2.65 5.44
C ILE A 118 11.68 -3.03 4.56
N GLY A 119 12.80 -3.41 5.17
CA GLY A 119 14.04 -3.70 4.45
C GLY A 119 14.59 -2.49 3.69
N GLY A 120 15.70 -2.69 2.96
CA GLY A 120 16.25 -1.66 2.07
C GLY A 120 15.29 -1.27 0.93
N LEU A 121 14.47 -2.21 0.45
CA LEU A 121 13.47 -1.96 -0.60
C LEU A 121 12.33 -1.07 -0.10
N GLY A 122 11.80 -1.32 1.10
CA GLY A 122 10.76 -0.48 1.71
C GLY A 122 11.28 0.91 2.03
N GLN A 123 12.51 1.03 2.55
CA GLN A 123 13.12 2.34 2.75
C GLN A 123 13.30 3.10 1.42
N LYS A 124 13.63 2.39 0.33
CA LYS A 124 13.68 2.97 -1.01
C LYS A 124 12.30 3.45 -1.47
N LYS A 125 11.22 2.70 -1.20
CA LYS A 125 9.84 3.16 -1.46
C LYS A 125 9.52 4.45 -0.70
N LEU A 126 9.88 4.54 0.59
CA LEU A 126 9.69 5.75 1.39
C LEU A 126 10.46 6.94 0.78
N LYS A 127 11.73 6.75 0.41
CA LYS A 127 12.55 7.77 -0.25
C LYS A 127 12.02 8.20 -1.63
N SER A 128 11.31 7.32 -2.33
CA SER A 128 10.66 7.66 -3.61
C SER A 128 9.31 8.36 -3.44
N ALA A 129 8.66 8.23 -2.28
CA ALA A 129 7.30 8.69 -2.08
C ALA A 129 7.22 10.20 -1.83
N SER A 130 6.06 10.74 -2.14
CA SER A 130 5.69 12.14 -1.94
C SER A 130 4.39 12.25 -1.14
N VAL A 131 4.40 13.09 -0.11
CA VAL A 131 3.24 13.30 0.78
C VAL A 131 2.92 14.78 0.90
N LEU A 132 1.65 15.17 0.71
CA LEU A 132 1.16 16.51 0.99
C LEU A 132 0.51 16.54 2.37
N VAL A 133 0.95 17.43 3.25
CA VAL A 133 0.33 17.68 4.55
C VAL A 133 -0.48 18.97 4.50
N VAL A 134 -1.79 18.85 4.64
CA VAL A 134 -2.74 19.97 4.70
C VAL A 134 -2.94 20.34 6.17
N GLY A 135 -2.36 21.47 6.56
CA GLY A 135 -2.31 21.96 7.94
C GLY A 135 -1.02 21.56 8.65
N ALA A 136 -0.24 22.56 9.08
CA ALA A 136 0.95 22.45 9.92
C ALA A 136 0.63 22.65 11.42
N GLY A 137 -0.65 22.51 11.80
CA GLY A 137 -1.11 22.69 13.17
C GLY A 137 -0.84 21.48 14.09
N GLY A 138 -1.77 21.21 15.02
CA GLY A 138 -1.57 20.21 16.08
C GLY A 138 -1.42 18.78 15.57
N LEU A 139 -2.22 18.39 14.56
CA LEU A 139 -2.11 17.08 13.90
C LEU A 139 -0.94 17.03 12.92
N GLY A 140 -0.74 18.11 12.15
CA GLY A 140 0.34 18.22 11.16
C GLY A 140 1.73 18.15 11.79
N SER A 141 1.91 18.74 12.98
CA SER A 141 3.20 18.77 13.70
C SER A 141 3.85 17.39 13.86
N PRO A 142 3.25 16.41 14.56
CA PRO A 142 3.82 15.07 14.68
C PRO A 142 3.85 14.33 13.33
N VAL A 143 2.89 14.57 12.42
CA VAL A 143 2.92 13.94 11.09
C VAL A 143 4.20 14.32 10.36
N LEU A 144 4.49 15.62 10.26
CA LEU A 144 5.67 16.14 9.57
C LEU A 144 6.96 15.60 10.20
N GLN A 145 7.04 15.58 11.53
CA GLN A 145 8.19 15.04 12.26
C GLN A 145 8.43 13.55 11.97
N TYR A 146 7.38 12.72 11.99
CA TYR A 146 7.54 11.28 11.78
C TYR A 146 7.71 10.89 10.31
N LEU A 147 7.07 11.60 9.37
CA LEU A 147 7.28 11.39 7.93
C LEU A 147 8.71 11.80 7.53
N SER A 148 9.19 12.93 8.05
CA SER A 148 10.58 13.35 7.85
C SER A 148 11.57 12.34 8.44
N ALA A 149 11.39 11.95 9.70
CA ALA A 149 12.24 10.94 10.34
C ALA A 149 12.24 9.59 9.61
N ALA A 150 11.09 9.17 9.07
CA ALA A 150 10.96 7.94 8.29
C ALA A 150 11.66 8.00 6.92
N GLY A 151 12.06 9.19 6.47
CA GLY A 151 12.75 9.39 5.19
C GLY A 151 11.82 9.42 3.99
N ILE A 152 10.62 10.00 4.14
CA ILE A 152 9.75 10.32 2.99
C ILE A 152 10.47 11.30 2.06
N GLY A 153 10.62 10.93 0.79
CA GLY A 153 11.45 11.66 -0.16
C GLY A 153 11.06 13.12 -0.37
N THR A 154 9.77 13.37 -0.57
CA THR A 154 9.23 14.73 -0.76
C THR A 154 8.05 14.98 0.15
N ILE A 155 8.09 16.06 0.93
CA ILE A 155 7.01 16.49 1.81
C ILE A 155 6.53 17.88 1.39
N GLY A 156 5.29 17.97 0.93
CA GLY A 156 4.60 19.24 0.73
C GLY A 156 3.90 19.67 2.02
N ILE A 157 3.94 20.96 2.34
CA ILE A 157 3.24 21.52 3.51
C ILE A 157 2.41 22.69 3.05
N ILE A 158 1.09 22.65 3.23
CA ILE A 158 0.20 23.78 2.92
C ILE A 158 -0.54 24.25 4.17
N ASP A 159 -0.37 25.53 4.50
CA ASP A 159 -0.97 26.22 5.64
C ASP A 159 -0.83 27.73 5.39
N ASP A 160 -1.85 28.53 5.72
CA ASP A 160 -1.87 29.99 5.60
C ASP A 160 -1.68 30.73 6.93
N ASP A 161 -1.63 30.01 8.05
CA ASP A 161 -1.47 30.62 9.36
C ASP A 161 0.00 30.94 9.68
N VAL A 162 0.15 31.79 10.69
CA VAL A 162 1.40 32.05 11.40
C VAL A 162 1.44 31.34 12.75
N VAL A 163 2.63 31.10 13.27
CA VAL A 163 2.82 30.55 14.62
C VAL A 163 2.36 31.57 15.66
N ASP A 164 1.50 31.14 16.58
CA ASP A 164 0.97 31.94 17.68
C ASP A 164 1.28 31.34 19.06
N GLN A 165 1.38 32.17 20.10
CA GLN A 165 1.68 31.70 21.46
C GLN A 165 0.70 30.61 21.94
N SER A 166 -0.59 30.77 21.66
CA SER A 166 -1.65 29.84 22.07
C SER A 166 -1.55 28.47 21.37
N ASN A 167 -0.77 28.39 20.30
CA ASN A 167 -0.60 27.19 19.49
C ASN A 167 0.46 26.25 20.07
N LEU A 168 1.46 26.80 20.77
CA LEU A 168 2.67 26.07 21.21
C LEU A 168 2.38 24.93 22.19
N GLN A 169 1.27 24.97 22.93
CA GLN A 169 0.87 23.89 23.83
C GLN A 169 0.63 22.55 23.12
N ARG A 170 0.31 22.58 21.81
CA ARG A 170 -0.03 21.37 21.02
C ARG A 170 0.69 21.26 19.67
N GLN A 171 1.23 22.35 19.14
CA GLN A 171 1.91 22.37 17.84
C GLN A 171 3.43 22.22 18.06
N VAL A 172 3.81 21.02 18.51
CA VAL A 172 5.16 20.71 19.03
C VAL A 172 6.29 20.77 18.00
N ILE A 173 5.98 21.03 16.72
CA ILE A 173 6.99 21.30 15.70
C ILE A 173 7.48 22.76 15.75
N HIS A 174 6.69 23.67 16.33
CA HIS A 174 7.00 25.08 16.47
C HIS A 174 7.58 25.38 17.86
N ASN A 175 8.19 26.56 18.01
CA ASN A 175 8.80 27.03 19.24
C ASN A 175 8.59 28.55 19.41
N ASP A 176 8.88 29.08 20.61
CA ASP A 176 8.73 30.50 20.91
C ASP A 176 9.52 31.43 19.96
N HIS A 177 10.68 30.99 19.47
CA HIS A 177 11.47 31.76 18.50
C HIS A 177 10.81 31.86 17.11
N SER A 178 9.80 31.03 16.84
CA SER A 178 9.08 31.01 15.57
C SER A 178 7.79 31.83 15.58
N ILE A 179 7.39 32.42 16.71
CA ILE A 179 6.15 33.20 16.81
C ILE A 179 6.13 34.31 15.75
N GLY A 180 5.03 34.42 15.02
CA GLY A 180 4.85 35.36 13.91
C GLY A 180 5.39 34.89 12.56
N LEU A 181 6.18 33.81 12.50
CA LEU A 181 6.58 33.21 11.24
C LEU A 181 5.43 32.38 10.64
N PRO A 182 5.28 32.32 9.31
CA PRO A 182 4.35 31.39 8.68
C PRO A 182 4.63 29.94 9.10
N LYS A 183 3.58 29.20 9.47
CA LYS A 183 3.72 27.84 10.01
C LYS A 183 4.46 26.92 9.04
N VAL A 184 4.22 27.04 7.73
CA VAL A 184 4.90 26.23 6.73
C VAL A 184 6.42 26.40 6.74
N PHE A 185 6.94 27.61 6.99
CA PHE A 185 8.38 27.85 7.02
C PHE A 185 9.01 27.44 8.35
N SER A 186 8.30 27.66 9.47
CA SER A 186 8.73 27.15 10.78
C SER A 186 8.81 25.62 10.76
N ALA A 187 7.78 24.95 10.21
CA ALA A 187 7.73 23.51 10.08
C ALA A 187 8.79 22.97 9.11
N GLN A 188 8.99 23.62 7.95
CA GLN A 188 10.04 23.28 7.00
C GLN A 188 11.40 23.25 7.70
N LYS A 189 11.76 24.35 8.39
CA LYS A 189 13.03 24.44 9.09
C LYS A 189 13.19 23.29 10.10
N ALA A 190 12.17 23.03 10.90
CA ALA A 190 12.21 21.99 11.92
C ALA A 190 12.46 20.58 11.32
N ILE A 191 11.80 20.24 10.21
CA ILE A 191 11.98 18.91 9.60
C ILE A 191 13.23 18.78 8.74
N GLU A 192 13.74 19.85 8.16
CA GLU A 192 15.04 19.87 7.47
C GLU A 192 16.20 19.77 8.48
N ASP A 193 16.08 20.44 9.63
CA ASP A 193 17.03 20.30 10.75
C ASP A 193 17.00 18.86 11.30
N GLN A 194 15.83 18.22 11.34
CA GLN A 194 15.68 16.81 11.73
C GLN A 194 16.29 15.86 10.69
N ASN A 195 15.99 16.05 9.41
CA ASN A 195 16.43 15.19 8.32
C ASN A 195 16.78 16.01 7.06
N PRO A 196 18.08 16.23 6.77
CA PRO A 196 18.48 17.05 5.63
C PRO A 196 18.40 16.32 4.28
N TYR A 197 17.99 15.04 4.25
CA TYR A 197 17.95 14.21 3.03
C TYR A 197 16.59 14.19 2.34
N ILE A 198 15.59 14.86 2.92
CA ILE A 198 14.26 14.98 2.33
C ILE A 198 14.13 16.29 1.55
N LYS A 199 13.19 16.34 0.60
CA LYS A 199 12.82 17.56 -0.10
C LYS A 199 11.54 18.13 0.50
N VAL A 200 11.58 19.36 1.01
CA VAL A 200 10.40 20.04 1.54
C VAL A 200 9.90 21.09 0.56
N LYS A 201 8.57 21.16 0.38
CA LYS A 201 7.88 22.17 -0.44
C LYS A 201 6.86 22.93 0.41
N PRO A 202 7.20 24.12 0.94
CA PRO A 202 6.26 24.94 1.70
C PRO A 202 5.33 25.72 0.76
N TYR A 203 4.04 25.70 1.05
CA TYR A 203 3.01 26.48 0.36
C TYR A 203 2.30 27.38 1.37
N ASN A 204 2.81 28.60 1.54
CA ASN A 204 2.24 29.60 2.44
C ASN A 204 0.98 30.24 1.82
N ARG A 205 -0.11 29.47 1.77
CA ARG A 205 -1.40 29.87 1.19
C ARG A 205 -2.47 28.89 1.61
N ARG A 206 -3.72 29.33 1.59
CA ARG A 206 -4.86 28.48 1.89
C ARG A 206 -5.07 27.48 0.76
N LEU A 207 -5.42 26.24 1.08
CA LEU A 207 -5.89 25.29 0.08
C LEU A 207 -7.27 25.73 -0.44
N SER A 208 -7.30 26.23 -1.67
CA SER A 208 -8.51 26.70 -2.33
C SER A 208 -8.92 25.78 -3.48
N ARG A 209 -10.18 25.89 -3.91
CA ARG A 209 -10.74 25.02 -4.96
C ARG A 209 -10.01 25.14 -6.30
N ASP A 210 -9.51 26.33 -6.62
CA ASP A 210 -8.76 26.62 -7.85
C ASP A 210 -7.40 25.92 -7.91
N ILE A 211 -6.71 25.75 -6.78
CA ILE A 211 -5.39 25.10 -6.75
C ILE A 211 -5.43 23.62 -6.34
N ALA A 212 -6.51 23.17 -5.71
CA ALA A 212 -6.54 21.88 -5.04
C ALA A 212 -6.29 20.70 -6.00
N SER A 213 -6.89 20.72 -7.19
CA SER A 213 -6.73 19.60 -8.13
C SER A 213 -5.30 19.47 -8.64
N GLU A 214 -4.66 20.59 -9.03
CA GLU A 214 -3.27 20.60 -9.47
C GLU A 214 -2.35 20.15 -8.33
N LEU A 215 -2.48 20.77 -7.17
CA LEU A 215 -1.59 20.52 -6.04
C LEU A 215 -1.69 19.08 -5.52
N LEU A 216 -2.90 18.55 -5.31
CA LEU A 216 -3.07 17.18 -4.81
C LEU A 216 -2.59 16.13 -5.83
N SER A 217 -2.61 16.45 -7.14
CA SER A 217 -2.15 15.53 -8.18
C SER A 217 -0.65 15.22 -8.10
N GLU A 218 0.16 16.16 -7.60
CA GLU A 218 1.63 16.05 -7.47
C GLU A 218 2.11 15.05 -6.41
N TYR A 219 1.23 14.61 -5.50
CA TYR A 219 1.61 13.81 -4.32
C TYR A 219 0.94 12.44 -4.32
N ASP A 220 1.64 11.43 -3.80
CA ASP A 220 1.12 10.05 -3.73
C ASP A 220 0.03 9.92 -2.66
N ILE A 221 0.25 10.54 -1.49
CA ILE A 221 -0.66 10.51 -0.35
C ILE A 221 -0.93 11.93 0.15
N ILE A 222 -2.18 12.18 0.53
CA ILE A 222 -2.60 13.42 1.18
C ILE A 222 -2.86 13.15 2.66
N ILE A 223 -2.29 13.99 3.53
CA ILE A 223 -2.64 14.05 4.95
C ILE A 223 -3.58 15.22 5.14
N GLU A 224 -4.76 14.94 5.67
CA GLU A 224 -5.76 15.94 6.01
C GLU A 224 -5.75 16.12 7.54
N GLY A 225 -5.06 17.18 7.99
CA GLY A 225 -4.93 17.55 9.40
C GLY A 225 -5.51 18.92 9.72
N SER A 226 -6.37 19.46 8.85
CA SER A 226 -6.99 20.77 9.01
C SER A 226 -8.08 20.74 10.09
N ASP A 227 -8.36 21.87 10.71
CA ASP A 227 -9.35 21.98 11.78
C ASP A 227 -10.72 22.50 11.32
N ASN A 228 -10.91 22.71 10.01
CA ASN A 228 -12.14 23.25 9.44
C ASN A 228 -12.79 22.31 8.43
N PHE A 229 -14.12 22.19 8.50
CA PHE A 229 -14.89 21.30 7.62
C PHE A 229 -14.77 21.67 6.13
N GLU A 230 -14.63 22.94 5.78
CA GLU A 230 -14.54 23.34 4.37
C GLU A 230 -13.34 22.67 3.66
N THR A 231 -12.17 22.71 4.30
CA THR A 231 -10.95 22.08 3.79
C THR A 231 -11.08 20.56 3.73
N ARG A 232 -11.67 19.93 4.76
CA ARG A 232 -11.92 18.48 4.80
C ARG A 232 -12.78 18.01 3.62
N TYR A 233 -13.85 18.73 3.33
CA TYR A 233 -14.76 18.40 2.24
C TYR A 233 -14.10 18.63 0.88
N LEU A 234 -13.36 19.73 0.73
CA LEU A 234 -12.59 20.02 -0.49
C LEU A 234 -11.54 18.93 -0.77
N VAL A 235 -10.74 18.56 0.23
CA VAL A 235 -9.74 17.50 0.10
C VAL A 235 -10.41 16.18 -0.28
N ASN A 236 -11.50 15.78 0.38
CA ASN A 236 -12.22 14.55 0.07
C ASN A 236 -12.77 14.54 -1.37
N GLU A 237 -13.39 15.63 -1.82
CA GLU A 237 -13.96 15.76 -3.15
C GLU A 237 -12.88 15.64 -4.24
N VAL A 238 -11.80 16.42 -4.10
CA VAL A 238 -10.71 16.46 -5.08
C VAL A 238 -9.86 15.19 -5.04
N ALA A 239 -9.55 14.67 -3.86
CA ALA A 239 -8.82 13.41 -3.75
C ALA A 239 -9.64 12.25 -4.35
N LYS A 240 -10.98 12.26 -4.22
CA LYS A 240 -11.84 11.27 -4.87
C LYS A 240 -11.75 11.35 -6.39
N SER A 241 -11.81 12.54 -6.99
CA SER A 241 -11.72 12.69 -8.44
C SER A 241 -10.35 12.27 -9.00
N LEU A 242 -9.29 12.44 -8.20
CA LEU A 242 -7.92 12.05 -8.53
C LEU A 242 -7.56 10.60 -8.11
N SER A 243 -8.49 9.87 -7.51
CA SER A 243 -8.24 8.52 -6.94
C SER A 243 -7.05 8.46 -5.98
N LYS A 244 -6.84 9.53 -5.20
CA LYS A 244 -5.75 9.64 -4.23
C LYS A 244 -6.09 8.96 -2.91
N VAL A 245 -5.07 8.70 -2.11
CA VAL A 245 -5.23 8.21 -0.75
C VAL A 245 -5.18 9.39 0.21
N VAL A 246 -6.15 9.47 1.12
CA VAL A 246 -6.21 10.50 2.16
C VAL A 246 -6.12 9.85 3.53
N VAL A 247 -5.16 10.26 4.35
CA VAL A 247 -5.15 9.96 5.78
C VAL A 247 -5.71 11.16 6.52
N SER A 248 -6.89 11.03 7.10
CA SER A 248 -7.57 12.12 7.81
C SER A 248 -7.58 11.84 9.30
N GLY A 249 -7.29 12.88 10.09
CA GLY A 249 -7.47 12.86 11.53
C GLY A 249 -8.34 14.01 11.99
N ALA A 250 -9.06 13.84 13.09
CA ALA A 250 -9.81 14.91 13.74
C ALA A 250 -9.72 14.80 15.26
N LEU A 251 -10.03 15.91 15.93
CA LEU A 251 -9.86 16.06 17.37
C LEU A 251 -11.10 16.74 17.98
N SER A 252 -11.45 16.33 19.19
CA SER A 252 -12.49 16.94 20.01
C SER A 252 -12.11 16.78 21.47
N GLN A 253 -11.63 17.84 22.12
CA GLN A 253 -11.25 17.88 23.55
C GLN A 253 -10.30 16.75 23.98
N TRP A 254 -10.84 15.58 24.35
CA TRP A 254 -10.15 14.37 24.81
C TRP A 254 -10.15 13.22 23.80
N GLU A 255 -10.98 13.29 22.76
CA GLU A 255 -11.15 12.25 21.77
C GLU A 255 -10.52 12.65 20.44
N GLY A 256 -9.87 11.68 19.79
CA GLY A 256 -9.38 11.84 18.44
C GLY A 256 -9.76 10.67 17.56
N GLN A 257 -9.85 10.91 16.26
CA GLN A 257 -10.18 9.89 15.27
C GLN A 257 -9.17 9.89 14.13
N VAL A 258 -8.91 8.71 13.57
CA VAL A 258 -8.08 8.52 12.36
C VAL A 258 -8.79 7.56 11.42
N MET A 259 -8.79 7.89 10.13
CA MET A 259 -9.26 7.01 9.07
C MET A 259 -8.46 7.22 7.80
N VAL A 260 -8.30 6.15 7.02
CA VAL A 260 -7.72 6.20 5.67
C VAL A 260 -8.84 6.11 4.66
N PHE A 261 -8.82 6.98 3.66
CA PHE A 261 -9.70 6.96 2.51
C PHE A 261 -8.87 6.66 1.26
N ASP A 262 -8.82 5.39 0.88
CA ASP A 262 -8.23 5.01 -0.40
C ASP A 262 -9.29 5.09 -1.49
N HIS A 263 -9.28 6.18 -2.27
CA HIS A 263 -10.27 6.44 -3.29
C HIS A 263 -10.14 5.59 -4.55
N SER A 264 -9.03 4.84 -4.70
CA SER A 264 -8.86 3.84 -5.76
C SER A 264 -9.67 2.57 -5.48
N LEU A 265 -10.02 2.33 -4.21
CA LEU A 265 -10.80 1.19 -3.78
C LEU A 265 -12.31 1.51 -3.73
N ASN A 266 -13.13 0.47 -3.72
CA ASN A 266 -14.56 0.59 -3.45
C ASN A 266 -14.82 0.70 -1.93
N SER A 267 -14.36 1.80 -1.32
CA SER A 267 -14.41 2.11 0.11
C SER A 267 -15.32 3.33 0.40
N PRO A 268 -15.75 3.55 1.65
CA PRO A 268 -16.39 4.82 2.04
C PRO A 268 -15.43 6.00 1.84
N CYS A 269 -15.97 7.16 1.46
CA CYS A 269 -15.26 8.43 1.52
C CYS A 269 -15.63 9.21 2.80
N TYR A 270 -15.01 10.35 3.07
CA TYR A 270 -15.31 11.16 4.24
C TYR A 270 -16.81 11.52 4.33
N GLN A 271 -17.41 11.93 3.21
CA GLN A 271 -18.84 12.28 3.13
C GLN A 271 -19.80 11.06 3.10
N CYS A 272 -19.30 9.83 3.17
CA CYS A 272 -20.15 8.68 3.54
C CYS A 272 -20.47 8.70 5.04
N ILE A 273 -19.59 9.29 5.85
CA ILE A 273 -19.68 9.31 7.32
C ILE A 273 -20.28 10.64 7.78
N PHE A 274 -19.78 11.74 7.20
CA PHE A 274 -20.17 13.10 7.52
C PHE A 274 -20.80 13.76 6.27
N PRO A 275 -22.05 13.40 5.90
CA PRO A 275 -22.65 13.83 4.64
C PRO A 275 -22.88 15.34 4.58
N GLU A 276 -23.20 15.96 5.71
CA GLU A 276 -23.46 17.40 5.82
C GLU A 276 -22.64 17.99 6.96
N LYS A 277 -22.16 19.22 6.76
CA LYS A 277 -21.41 19.94 7.78
C LYS A 277 -22.30 20.16 9.02
N PRO A 278 -21.75 20.06 10.24
CA PRO A 278 -22.50 20.44 11.44
C PRO A 278 -23.01 21.88 11.33
N ALA A 279 -24.16 22.16 11.96
CA ALA A 279 -24.63 23.54 12.08
C ALA A 279 -23.61 24.39 12.85
N ALA A 280 -23.56 25.70 12.55
CA ALA A 280 -22.65 26.61 13.23
C ALA A 280 -22.82 26.53 14.75
N GLY A 281 -21.70 26.35 15.47
CA GLY A 281 -21.67 26.22 16.94
C GLY A 281 -21.87 24.81 17.49
N LEU A 282 -22.25 23.80 16.69
CA LEU A 282 -22.38 22.41 17.18
C LEU A 282 -21.06 21.64 17.22
N ALA A 283 -20.07 22.09 16.46
CA ALA A 283 -18.74 21.48 16.39
C ALA A 283 -17.68 22.60 16.53
N PRO A 284 -17.45 23.08 17.77
CA PRO A 284 -16.48 24.12 18.03
C PRO A 284 -15.06 23.66 17.64
N THR A 285 -14.22 24.60 17.23
CA THR A 285 -12.82 24.32 16.91
C THR A 285 -12.03 23.97 18.18
N CYS A 286 -10.84 23.40 18.02
CA CYS A 286 -9.93 23.17 19.15
C CYS A 286 -9.58 24.47 19.90
N ALA A 287 -9.58 25.61 19.21
CA ALA A 287 -9.33 26.91 19.81
C ALA A 287 -10.52 27.37 20.68
N GLU A 288 -11.75 27.01 20.32
CA GLU A 288 -12.97 27.37 21.04
C GLU A 288 -13.28 26.40 22.19
N ALA A 289 -13.16 25.08 21.96
CA ALA A 289 -13.54 24.05 22.92
C ALA A 289 -12.42 23.63 23.88
N GLY A 290 -11.18 24.01 23.56
CA GLY A 290 -9.98 23.43 24.15
C GLY A 290 -9.65 22.05 23.58
N VAL A 291 -8.39 21.65 23.71
CA VAL A 291 -7.90 20.32 23.33
C VAL A 291 -6.79 19.89 24.26
N PHE A 292 -6.85 18.64 24.72
CA PHE A 292 -5.81 18.04 25.56
C PHE A 292 -4.48 18.00 24.80
N SER A 293 -3.43 18.58 25.37
CA SER A 293 -2.17 18.89 24.67
C SER A 293 -1.50 17.69 24.00
N ALA A 294 -1.54 16.52 24.63
CA ALA A 294 -0.90 15.31 24.12
C ALA A 294 -1.70 14.59 23.02
N LEU A 295 -3.01 14.84 22.95
CA LEU A 295 -3.92 14.12 22.03
C LEU A 295 -3.55 14.34 20.55
N PRO A 296 -3.28 15.58 20.06
CA PRO A 296 -2.81 15.79 18.69
C PRO A 296 -1.53 15.00 18.37
N GLY A 297 -0.62 14.87 19.34
CA GLY A 297 0.59 14.07 19.24
C GLY A 297 0.28 12.58 18.97
N VAL A 298 -0.63 11.99 19.74
CA VAL A 298 -1.06 10.59 19.57
C VAL A 298 -1.70 10.40 18.19
N ILE A 299 -2.70 11.22 17.86
CA ILE A 299 -3.49 11.07 16.63
C ILE A 299 -2.66 11.34 15.39
N GLY A 300 -1.83 12.39 15.39
CA GLY A 300 -0.97 12.68 14.25
C GLY A 300 0.15 11.64 14.07
N THR A 301 0.65 11.02 15.14
CA THR A 301 1.57 9.87 15.02
C THR A 301 0.86 8.65 14.39
N LEU A 302 -0.39 8.39 14.76
CA LEU A 302 -1.20 7.36 14.10
C LEU A 302 -1.43 7.67 12.62
N MET A 303 -1.69 8.94 12.26
CA MET A 303 -1.82 9.37 10.86
C MET A 303 -0.52 9.12 10.06
N ALA A 304 0.64 9.51 10.61
CA ALA A 304 1.94 9.21 9.99
C ALA A 304 2.17 7.70 9.84
N ALA A 305 1.82 6.92 10.86
CA ALA A 305 1.95 5.46 10.80
C ALA A 305 1.10 4.85 9.68
N GLU A 306 -0.15 5.30 9.50
CA GLU A 306 -1.01 4.84 8.41
C GLU A 306 -0.46 5.23 7.03
N ALA A 307 0.05 6.45 6.88
CA ALA A 307 0.67 6.88 5.63
C ALA A 307 1.90 6.02 5.27
N ILE A 308 2.80 5.78 6.25
CA ILE A 308 3.99 4.94 6.08
C ILE A 308 3.59 3.51 5.74
N LYS A 309 2.64 2.92 6.48
CA LYS A 309 2.12 1.57 6.19
C LYS A 309 1.54 1.47 4.79
N HIS A 310 0.80 2.48 4.34
CA HIS A 310 0.22 2.52 3.01
C HIS A 310 1.29 2.56 1.91
N ILE A 311 2.33 3.40 2.04
CA ILE A 311 3.45 3.45 1.09
C ILE A 311 4.20 2.11 1.02
N LEU A 312 4.38 1.48 2.17
CA LEU A 312 5.09 0.20 2.26
C LEU A 312 4.25 -0.99 1.78
N ASP A 313 2.93 -0.85 1.73
CA ASP A 313 1.95 -1.92 1.51
C ASP A 313 2.04 -3.01 2.60
N VAL A 314 1.96 -2.59 3.86
CA VAL A 314 2.11 -3.49 5.03
C VAL A 314 1.01 -3.31 6.08
N GLY A 315 0.67 -4.43 6.73
CA GLY A 315 -0.32 -4.48 7.80
C GLY A 315 -1.76 -4.29 7.31
N ASN A 316 -2.69 -4.18 8.26
CA ASN A 316 -4.06 -3.79 7.97
C ASN A 316 -4.15 -2.26 8.12
N GLY A 317 -4.45 -1.54 7.04
CA GLY A 317 -4.68 -0.10 7.08
C GLY A 317 -6.05 0.26 7.65
N LEU A 318 -6.27 1.54 7.96
CA LEU A 318 -7.57 2.05 8.45
C LEU A 318 -8.57 2.38 7.32
N ASN A 319 -8.47 1.73 6.17
CA ASN A 319 -9.44 1.92 5.09
C ASN A 319 -10.76 1.24 5.43
N GLY A 320 -11.86 2.00 5.49
CA GLY A 320 -13.16 1.49 5.93
C GLY A 320 -13.27 1.22 7.44
N VAL A 321 -12.29 1.66 8.24
CA VAL A 321 -12.30 1.53 9.70
C VAL A 321 -11.96 2.88 10.32
N MET A 322 -12.87 3.43 11.12
CA MET A 322 -12.60 4.60 11.94
C MET A 322 -12.01 4.15 13.27
N LEU A 323 -10.76 4.53 13.52
CA LEU A 323 -10.13 4.38 14.83
C LEU A 323 -10.46 5.61 15.68
N ILE A 324 -10.96 5.40 16.89
CA ILE A 324 -11.23 6.44 17.88
C ILE A 324 -10.36 6.17 19.10
N TYR A 325 -9.67 7.18 19.59
CA TYR A 325 -8.89 7.14 20.82
C TYR A 325 -9.44 8.17 21.82
N ASP A 326 -9.84 7.68 22.99
CA ASP A 326 -10.23 8.51 24.14
C ASP A 326 -9.01 8.63 25.06
N ALA A 327 -8.40 9.81 25.11
CA ALA A 327 -7.24 10.08 25.95
C ALA A 327 -7.57 10.20 27.43
N MET A 328 -8.83 10.49 27.79
CA MET A 328 -9.26 10.59 29.18
C MET A 328 -9.34 9.21 29.84
N GLN A 329 -9.82 8.21 29.10
CA GLN A 329 -9.93 6.82 29.57
C GLN A 329 -8.80 5.90 29.08
N ALA A 330 -7.94 6.39 28.19
CA ALA A 330 -6.94 5.60 27.47
C ALA A 330 -7.55 4.39 26.71
N GLU A 331 -8.76 4.57 26.17
CA GLU A 331 -9.48 3.54 25.41
C GLU A 331 -9.32 3.73 23.91
N THR A 332 -9.33 2.62 23.17
CA THR A 332 -9.34 2.62 21.71
C THR A 332 -10.56 1.86 21.20
N ARG A 333 -11.29 2.45 20.25
CA ARG A 333 -12.44 1.84 19.59
C ARG A 333 -12.21 1.80 18.09
N SER A 334 -12.62 0.73 17.44
CA SER A 334 -12.55 0.58 15.98
C SER A 334 -13.95 0.34 15.44
N ILE A 335 -14.43 1.24 14.61
CA ILE A 335 -15.77 1.19 14.03
C ILE A 335 -15.63 0.91 12.53
N LYS A 336 -16.24 -0.17 12.05
CA LYS A 336 -16.32 -0.44 10.61
C LYS A 336 -17.31 0.51 9.97
N VAL A 337 -16.89 1.13 8.88
CA VAL A 337 -17.68 2.08 8.10
C VAL A 337 -17.96 1.48 6.73
N ASN A 338 -19.21 1.52 6.31
CA ASN A 338 -19.62 1.09 4.98
C ASN A 338 -19.77 2.28 4.05
N LYS A 339 -19.50 2.06 2.77
CA LYS A 339 -19.80 3.02 1.71
C LYS A 339 -21.31 3.27 1.66
N ALA A 340 -21.72 4.54 1.74
CA ALA A 340 -23.12 4.93 1.62
C ALA A 340 -23.58 4.84 0.16
N THR A 341 -24.74 4.24 -0.07
CA THR A 341 -25.32 4.02 -1.42
C THR A 341 -25.82 5.29 -2.10
N ASN A 342 -26.00 6.36 -1.34
CA ASN A 342 -26.50 7.67 -1.78
C ASN A 342 -25.48 8.80 -1.53
N CYS A 343 -24.21 8.47 -1.30
CA CYS A 343 -23.17 9.48 -1.07
C CYS A 343 -22.98 10.39 -2.29
N ARG A 344 -23.16 11.70 -2.11
CA ARG A 344 -23.04 12.72 -3.18
C ARG A 344 -21.67 12.75 -3.88
N ILE A 345 -20.65 12.14 -3.29
CA ILE A 345 -19.26 12.15 -3.79
C ILE A 345 -18.87 10.82 -4.44
N CYS A 346 -19.28 9.69 -3.87
CA CYS A 346 -18.78 8.38 -4.31
C CYS A 346 -19.88 7.35 -4.60
N ALA A 347 -21.16 7.70 -4.40
CA ALA A 347 -22.26 6.89 -4.92
C ALA A 347 -22.48 7.25 -6.39
N ASN A 348 -22.29 6.25 -7.23
CA ASN A 348 -22.31 6.30 -8.69
C ASN A 348 -21.07 6.95 -9.30
N GLY A 349 -20.38 6.17 -10.15
CA GLY A 349 -19.37 6.71 -11.04
C GLY A 349 -20.02 7.77 -11.90
N THR A 350 -19.65 9.02 -11.68
CA THR A 350 -19.61 9.98 -12.78
C THR A 350 -18.70 9.39 -13.84
N VAL A 351 -19.32 9.09 -14.97
CA VAL A 351 -18.75 8.60 -16.22
C VAL A 351 -17.56 9.44 -16.67
#